data_AF-A0A015M6Z4-F1
#
_entry.id   AF-A0A015M6Z4-F1
#
_cell.length_a   1.000
_cell.length_b   1.000
_cell.length_c   1.000
_cell.angle_alpha   90.00
_cell.angle_beta   90.00
_cell.angle_gamma   90.00
#
_symmetry.space_group_name_H-M   'P 1'
#
loop_
_entity.id
_entity.type
_entity.pdbx_description
1 polymer ?
#
loop_
_entity_poly.entity_id
_entity_poly.type
_entity_poly.pdbx_seq_one_letter_code
_entity_poly.pdbx_strand_id
1 'polypeptide(L)'
;MKALDYDIERASNVDDGIFWIDFDSVCEYFYSIHMNWNPERFRYVVTKHSTWPINVGLRKDTVNLAYNPQFCLEINNESEQPSEVYLLLSKHITVTEEENEDFITLHVYNDTNGEKIYSDKTPWKKGAYVNSPHILVRFDAPTGITRYTIVVAQINRFKTLDFTLKCYSISPATLSEISKKYQNVKHISGKWTNQTAGGNPSNITYLNNPEYRVSISPPVSNSPSDKPRVLLMLEGPKKFAMDVRMIWSNGKRIASLTTKDILMKSSGYRNGFCYCEKDDIKPGDYTIIVSTYEPGLIGEFTLTVASNVTFNVTSIPLEGAGMFKKVIQGQWIKGFNAMGYQHDFYLNPSYHLKISEMTTIKIRLQTPEMNPTPTHIKVFEKRPNNLLGRELANSGDFAYAGFIQGVCTEDISLPSSDQGYVIVFCTWEKDVAGKFIAYIYSDRNITIEEIIHERNELRNNN
;
A
#
# COMPACT_ATOMS: atom_id res chain seq x y z
N MET A 1 31.61 -18.14 -58.16
CA MET A 1 31.95 -16.92 -58.94
C MET A 1 31.21 -16.81 -60.27
N LYS A 2 31.23 -17.80 -61.17
CA LYS A 2 30.42 -17.76 -62.42
C LYS A 2 28.91 -17.57 -62.21
N ALA A 3 28.34 -18.08 -61.12
CA ALA A 3 26.92 -17.93 -60.80
C ALA A 3 26.52 -16.52 -60.31
N LEU A 4 27.50 -15.66 -60.01
CA LEU A 4 27.30 -14.33 -59.41
C LEU A 4 27.85 -13.20 -60.31
N ASP A 5 28.36 -13.56 -61.50
CA ASP A 5 28.93 -12.64 -62.50
C ASP A 5 29.99 -11.66 -61.93
N TYR A 6 30.79 -12.14 -60.98
CA TYR A 6 31.80 -11.32 -60.30
C TYR A 6 33.17 -11.36 -61.00
N ASP A 7 33.70 -10.18 -61.32
CA ASP A 7 35.00 -9.96 -61.96
C ASP A 7 36.02 -9.42 -60.94
N ILE A 8 36.92 -10.29 -60.49
CA ILE A 8 37.98 -9.97 -59.52
C ILE A 8 38.94 -8.91 -60.04
N GLU A 9 39.29 -8.93 -61.34
CA GLU A 9 40.26 -7.98 -61.89
C GLU A 9 39.64 -6.58 -61.93
N ARG A 10 38.36 -6.47 -62.25
CA ARG A 10 37.64 -5.18 -62.21
C ARG A 10 37.51 -4.63 -60.79
N ALA A 11 37.13 -5.48 -59.83
CA ALA A 11 36.96 -5.07 -58.43
C ALA A 11 38.30 -4.71 -57.75
N SER A 12 39.39 -5.38 -58.11
CA SER A 12 40.73 -5.06 -57.58
C SER A 12 41.26 -3.69 -58.02
N ASN A 13 40.70 -3.12 -59.09
CA ASN A 13 41.10 -1.83 -59.64
C ASN A 13 40.24 -0.65 -59.14
N VAL A 14 39.16 -0.90 -58.39
CA VAL A 14 38.25 0.12 -57.85
C VAL A 14 37.94 -0.21 -56.39
N ASP A 15 38.59 0.49 -55.46
CA ASP A 15 38.28 0.38 -54.03
C ASP A 15 37.07 1.25 -53.69
N ASP A 16 35.89 0.64 -53.71
CA ASP A 16 34.61 1.25 -53.31
C ASP A 16 34.06 0.65 -52.01
N GLY A 17 34.87 -0.16 -51.30
CA GLY A 17 34.49 -0.86 -50.08
C GLY A 17 33.59 -2.09 -50.30
N ILE A 18 33.30 -2.49 -51.54
CA ILE A 18 32.52 -3.69 -51.84
C ILE A 18 33.49 -4.86 -52.10
N PHE A 19 33.35 -5.95 -51.35
CA PHE A 19 34.18 -7.14 -51.51
C PHE A 19 33.36 -8.42 -51.35
N TRP A 20 33.94 -9.51 -51.81
CA TRP A 20 33.42 -10.85 -51.59
C TRP A 20 34.30 -11.58 -50.59
N ILE A 21 33.66 -12.30 -49.70
CA ILE A 21 34.27 -13.08 -48.65
C ILE A 21 33.51 -14.40 -48.56
N ASP A 22 34.21 -15.49 -48.29
CA ASP A 22 33.55 -16.77 -48.07
C ASP A 22 32.81 -16.76 -46.72
N PHE A 23 31.82 -17.64 -46.59
CA PHE A 23 30.95 -17.62 -45.42
C PHE A 23 31.68 -18.01 -44.12
N ASP A 24 32.71 -18.87 -44.20
CA ASP A 24 33.49 -19.27 -43.02
C ASP A 24 34.27 -18.06 -42.47
N SER A 25 34.86 -17.27 -43.37
CA SER A 25 35.50 -16.00 -43.02
C SER A 25 34.48 -14.96 -42.49
N VAL A 26 33.24 -14.91 -43.01
CA VAL A 26 32.18 -14.07 -42.39
C VAL A 26 31.96 -14.48 -40.94
N CYS A 27 31.87 -15.78 -40.67
CA CYS A 27 31.67 -16.32 -39.32
C CYS A 27 32.88 -16.08 -38.40
N GLU A 28 34.09 -16.02 -38.95
CA GLU A 28 35.32 -15.75 -38.21
C GLU A 28 35.48 -14.26 -37.86
N TYR A 29 35.23 -13.35 -38.81
CA TYR A 29 35.60 -11.94 -38.68
C TYR A 29 34.44 -11.01 -38.28
N PHE A 30 33.18 -11.41 -38.48
CA PHE A 30 32.02 -10.57 -38.17
C PHE A 30 31.27 -11.07 -36.94
N TYR A 31 31.00 -10.14 -36.01
CA TYR A 31 30.28 -10.45 -34.77
C TYR A 31 28.75 -10.40 -34.92
N SER A 32 28.23 -9.60 -35.86
CA SER A 32 26.78 -9.41 -36.02
C SER A 32 26.38 -9.17 -37.48
N ILE A 33 25.16 -9.60 -37.82
CA ILE A 33 24.49 -9.30 -39.09
C ILE A 33 23.17 -8.61 -38.75
N HIS A 34 22.98 -7.39 -39.29
CA HIS A 34 21.76 -6.63 -39.11
C HIS A 34 20.84 -6.86 -40.31
N MET A 35 19.69 -7.49 -40.08
CA MET A 35 18.70 -7.77 -41.11
C MET A 35 17.41 -7.00 -40.84
N ASN A 36 16.79 -6.51 -41.91
CA ASN A 36 15.48 -5.88 -41.85
C ASN A 36 14.44 -6.75 -42.58
N TRP A 37 13.17 -6.59 -42.25
CA TRP A 37 12.07 -7.31 -42.91
C TRP A 37 11.37 -6.38 -43.91
N ASN A 38 10.69 -6.94 -44.90
CA ASN A 38 9.79 -6.15 -45.75
C ASN A 38 8.51 -5.82 -44.96
N PRO A 39 8.24 -4.54 -44.62
CA PRO A 39 7.04 -4.16 -43.89
C PRO A 39 5.75 -4.31 -44.71
N GLU A 40 5.82 -4.35 -46.05
CA GLU A 40 4.66 -4.43 -46.94
C GLU A 40 3.89 -5.76 -46.82
N ARG A 41 4.48 -6.78 -46.19
CA ARG A 41 3.78 -8.04 -45.90
C ARG A 41 2.64 -7.87 -44.89
N PHE A 42 2.65 -6.80 -44.10
CA PHE A 42 1.63 -6.52 -43.09
C PHE A 42 0.56 -5.59 -43.66
N ARG A 43 -0.69 -6.03 -43.60
CA ARG A 43 -1.84 -5.28 -44.14
C ARG A 43 -2.20 -4.08 -43.26
N TYR A 44 -1.91 -4.17 -41.96
CA TYR A 44 -2.26 -3.15 -40.98
C TYR A 44 -1.01 -2.68 -40.25
N VAL A 45 -0.79 -1.37 -40.26
CA VAL A 45 0.28 -0.71 -39.52
C VAL A 45 -0.33 0.40 -38.68
N VAL A 46 -0.22 0.29 -37.36
CA VAL A 46 -0.68 1.32 -36.43
C VAL A 46 0.53 1.95 -35.76
N THR A 47 0.57 3.28 -35.74
CA THR A 47 1.70 4.04 -35.19
C THR A 47 1.22 4.94 -34.07
N LYS A 48 1.93 4.92 -32.95
CA LYS A 48 1.72 5.82 -31.81
C LYS A 48 3.03 6.50 -31.42
N HIS A 49 3.05 7.81 -31.51
CA HIS A 49 4.13 8.63 -30.96
C HIS A 49 3.80 9.00 -29.51
N SER A 50 4.79 8.94 -28.63
CA SER A 50 4.60 9.30 -27.22
C SER A 50 5.89 9.86 -26.63
N THR A 51 5.72 10.62 -25.56
CA THR A 51 6.80 11.23 -24.79
C THR A 51 6.71 10.71 -23.38
N TRP A 52 7.83 10.29 -22.80
CA TRP A 52 7.95 9.91 -21.41
C TRP A 52 8.74 10.98 -20.65
N PRO A 53 8.07 11.90 -19.94
CA PRO A 53 8.73 12.99 -19.26
C PRO A 53 9.54 12.53 -18.04
N ILE A 54 10.69 13.18 -17.80
CA ILE A 54 11.57 12.87 -16.66
C ILE A 54 10.87 13.01 -15.28
N ASN A 55 9.91 13.93 -15.16
CA ASN A 55 9.23 14.27 -13.91
C ASN A 55 8.08 13.33 -13.53
N VAL A 56 7.84 12.24 -14.26
CA VAL A 56 6.72 11.32 -14.03
C VAL A 56 7.17 10.03 -13.34
N GLY A 57 6.90 9.87 -12.04
CA GLY A 57 7.26 8.66 -11.29
C GLY A 57 8.71 8.62 -10.81
N LEU A 58 9.15 7.46 -10.34
CA LEU A 58 10.49 7.27 -9.78
C LEU A 58 11.56 7.23 -10.88
N ARG A 59 12.82 7.50 -10.52
CA ARG A 59 13.97 7.39 -11.44
C ARG A 59 14.38 5.93 -11.71
N LYS A 60 13.93 4.99 -10.88
CA LYS A 60 14.22 3.55 -10.96
C LYS A 60 12.94 2.75 -10.76
N ASP A 61 12.38 2.25 -11.86
CA ASP A 61 11.08 1.58 -11.89
C ASP A 61 11.18 0.06 -11.67
N THR A 62 11.95 -0.38 -10.67
CA THR A 62 12.14 -1.83 -10.46
C THR A 62 10.96 -2.52 -9.80
N VAL A 63 10.04 -1.77 -9.17
CA VAL A 63 8.94 -2.33 -8.34
C VAL A 63 7.57 -1.73 -8.67
N ASN A 64 7.53 -0.49 -9.18
CA ASN A 64 6.30 0.22 -9.52
C ASN A 64 6.31 0.58 -11.02
N LEU A 65 5.41 -0.03 -11.78
CA LEU A 65 5.22 0.19 -13.22
C LEU A 65 4.11 1.21 -13.53
N ALA A 66 3.44 1.76 -12.51
CA ALA A 66 2.27 2.61 -12.68
C ALA A 66 2.56 3.90 -13.47
N TYR A 67 3.81 4.37 -13.42
CA TYR A 67 4.26 5.60 -14.06
C TYR A 67 4.86 5.39 -15.45
N ASN A 68 5.08 4.14 -15.83
CA ASN A 68 5.55 3.77 -17.16
C ASN A 68 4.48 4.10 -18.21
N PRO A 69 4.87 4.46 -19.45
CA PRO A 69 3.95 4.52 -20.56
C PRO A 69 3.37 3.13 -20.82
N GLN A 70 2.04 3.05 -20.85
CA GLN A 70 1.34 1.80 -21.12
C GLN A 70 0.28 1.99 -22.21
N PHE A 71 0.18 0.98 -23.07
CA PHE A 71 -0.69 1.01 -24.24
C PHE A 71 -1.56 -0.24 -24.28
N CYS A 72 -2.81 -0.08 -24.73
CA CYS A 72 -3.68 -1.17 -25.10
C CYS A 72 -3.49 -1.44 -26.60
N LEU A 73 -3.11 -2.67 -26.93
CA LEU A 73 -3.09 -3.19 -28.29
C LEU A 73 -4.25 -4.17 -28.44
N GLU A 74 -5.21 -3.85 -29.30
CA GLU A 74 -6.30 -4.76 -29.67
C GLU A 74 -6.04 -5.30 -31.08
N ILE A 75 -6.14 -6.63 -31.22
CA ILE A 75 -6.07 -7.32 -32.51
C ILE A 75 -7.42 -7.99 -32.74
N ASN A 76 -8.07 -7.67 -33.85
CA ASN A 76 -9.29 -8.36 -34.29
C ASN A 76 -8.89 -9.35 -35.39
N ASN A 77 -8.68 -10.61 -35.03
CA ASN A 77 -8.32 -11.66 -35.97
C ASN A 77 -9.54 -12.49 -36.39
N GLU A 78 -10.07 -12.19 -37.57
CA GLU A 78 -11.23 -12.92 -38.14
C GLU A 78 -10.83 -14.23 -38.83
N SER A 79 -9.54 -14.55 -38.92
CA SER A 79 -9.04 -15.79 -39.53
C SER A 79 -9.02 -16.96 -38.53
N GLU A 80 -9.18 -18.18 -39.04
CA GLU A 80 -8.96 -19.42 -38.28
C GLU A 80 -7.48 -19.66 -37.91
N GLN A 81 -6.56 -18.98 -38.59
CA GLN A 81 -5.12 -19.06 -38.30
C GLN A 81 -4.69 -17.90 -37.37
N PRO A 82 -3.67 -18.12 -36.52
CA PRO A 82 -3.10 -17.03 -35.73
C PRO A 82 -2.59 -15.89 -36.62
N SER A 83 -2.84 -14.64 -36.21
CA SER A 83 -2.36 -13.45 -36.90
C SER A 83 -1.00 -13.06 -36.37
N GLU A 84 -0.01 -12.97 -37.23
CA GLU A 84 1.34 -12.53 -36.86
C GLU A 84 1.35 -11.03 -36.52
N VAL A 85 1.97 -10.68 -35.38
CA VAL A 85 2.03 -9.32 -34.83
C VAL A 85 3.46 -8.95 -34.45
N TYR A 86 3.94 -7.83 -35.02
CA TYR A 86 5.26 -7.27 -34.76
C TYR A 86 5.11 -5.92 -34.08
N LEU A 87 5.63 -5.81 -32.87
CA LEU A 87 5.61 -4.59 -32.08
C LEU A 87 7.01 -4.00 -32.02
N LEU A 88 7.19 -2.87 -32.70
CA LEU A 88 8.46 -2.18 -32.82
C LEU A 88 8.43 -0.89 -31.98
N LEU A 89 9.25 -0.86 -30.94
CA LEU A 89 9.58 0.37 -30.22
C LEU A 89 10.81 1.00 -30.85
N SER A 90 10.68 2.26 -31.26
CA SER A 90 11.75 3.06 -31.86
C SER A 90 11.97 4.31 -31.03
N LYS A 91 13.12 4.39 -30.39
CA LYS A 91 13.57 5.57 -29.66
C LYS A 91 13.87 6.71 -30.63
N HIS A 92 13.53 7.94 -30.26
CA HIS A 92 13.98 9.12 -30.99
C HIS A 92 15.35 9.48 -30.44
N ILE A 93 16.39 9.15 -31.21
CA ILE A 93 17.77 9.39 -30.81
C ILE A 93 18.16 10.83 -31.16
N THR A 94 18.66 11.55 -30.15
CA THR A 94 19.17 12.93 -30.27
C THR A 94 20.66 13.06 -29.87
N VAL A 95 21.30 11.93 -29.53
CA VAL A 95 22.70 11.83 -29.08
C VAL A 95 23.39 10.67 -29.80
N THR A 96 24.72 10.59 -29.79
CA THR A 96 25.43 9.48 -30.45
C THR A 96 25.21 8.15 -29.70
N GLU A 97 25.52 7.01 -30.34
CA GLU A 97 25.39 5.70 -29.71
C GLU A 97 26.28 5.53 -28.48
N GLU A 98 27.49 6.11 -28.52
CA GLU A 98 28.46 6.09 -27.41
C GLU A 98 27.95 6.83 -26.17
N GLU A 99 27.13 7.86 -26.35
CA GLU A 99 26.53 8.66 -25.27
C GLU A 99 25.15 8.13 -24.82
N ASN A 100 24.65 7.07 -25.47
CA ASN A 100 23.32 6.55 -25.22
C ASN A 100 23.27 5.57 -24.05
N GLU A 101 22.96 6.11 -22.87
CA GLU A 101 22.75 5.34 -21.63
C GLU A 101 21.28 4.94 -21.39
N ASP A 102 20.37 5.15 -22.36
CA ASP A 102 18.95 4.84 -22.18
C ASP A 102 18.68 3.36 -22.46
N PHE A 103 18.74 2.53 -21.43
CA PHE A 103 18.38 1.10 -21.51
C PHE A 103 16.87 0.92 -21.41
N ILE A 104 16.22 0.68 -22.55
CA ILE A 104 14.77 0.57 -22.67
C ILE A 104 14.33 -0.86 -23.03
N THR A 105 13.06 -1.18 -22.83
CA THR A 105 12.47 -2.49 -23.13
C THR A 105 10.95 -2.38 -23.37
N LEU A 106 10.40 -3.44 -23.97
CA LEU A 106 8.96 -3.70 -24.04
C LEU A 106 8.60 -4.92 -23.20
N HIS A 107 7.53 -4.78 -22.42
CA HIS A 107 6.87 -5.89 -21.75
C HIS A 107 5.44 -6.03 -22.29
N VAL A 108 5.04 -7.26 -22.63
CA VAL A 108 3.71 -7.57 -23.17
C VAL A 108 2.98 -8.48 -22.20
N TYR A 109 1.75 -8.12 -21.87
CA TYR A 109 0.83 -8.87 -21.03
C TYR A 109 -0.41 -9.25 -21.84
N ASN A 110 -0.84 -10.50 -21.77
CA ASN A 110 -2.00 -11.04 -22.50
C ASN A 110 -3.18 -11.41 -21.60
N ASP A 111 -3.03 -11.30 -20.28
CA ASP A 111 -4.00 -11.68 -19.24
C ASP A 111 -4.64 -10.46 -18.55
N THR A 112 -4.55 -9.30 -19.18
CA THR A 112 -4.88 -7.99 -18.58
C THR A 112 -6.01 -7.27 -19.29
N ASN A 113 -6.42 -7.76 -20.48
CA ASN A 113 -7.47 -7.15 -21.29
C ASN A 113 -7.21 -5.67 -21.65
N GLY A 114 -5.94 -5.26 -21.77
CA GLY A 114 -5.56 -3.87 -22.05
C GLY A 114 -5.64 -2.93 -20.84
N GLU A 115 -5.76 -3.49 -19.62
CA GLU A 115 -5.82 -2.73 -18.37
C GLU A 115 -4.44 -2.36 -17.83
N LYS A 116 -4.43 -1.29 -17.02
CA LYS A 116 -3.20 -0.75 -16.42
C LYS A 116 -2.54 -1.74 -15.46
N ILE A 117 -1.22 -1.84 -15.55
CA ILE A 117 -0.38 -2.66 -14.65
C ILE A 117 0.34 -1.76 -13.66
N TYR A 118 0.30 -2.12 -12.37
CA TYR A 118 0.98 -1.37 -11.31
C TYR A 118 2.21 -2.14 -10.79
N SER A 119 2.09 -3.43 -10.49
CA SER A 119 3.24 -4.27 -10.07
C SER A 119 2.97 -5.79 -10.14
N ASP A 120 4.01 -6.59 -9.84
CA ASP A 120 4.02 -8.03 -9.53
C ASP A 120 3.52 -9.04 -10.57
N LYS A 121 2.96 -8.59 -11.69
CA LYS A 121 2.63 -9.49 -12.81
C LYS A 121 3.87 -9.78 -13.66
N THR A 122 4.15 -11.07 -13.87
CA THR A 122 5.15 -11.53 -14.83
C THR A 122 4.64 -11.28 -16.26
N PRO A 123 5.37 -10.54 -17.11
CA PRO A 123 4.98 -10.36 -18.51
C PRO A 123 4.94 -11.69 -19.25
N TRP A 124 4.00 -11.84 -20.19
CA TRP A 124 3.98 -12.95 -21.14
C TRP A 124 5.18 -12.90 -22.10
N LYS A 125 5.55 -11.69 -22.56
CA LYS A 125 6.81 -11.43 -23.24
C LYS A 125 7.59 -10.37 -22.47
N LYS A 126 8.67 -10.79 -21.81
CA LYS A 126 9.58 -9.91 -21.07
C LYS A 126 10.77 -9.57 -21.96
N GLY A 127 10.85 -8.34 -22.45
CA GLY A 127 12.01 -7.86 -23.19
C GLY A 127 13.25 -7.67 -22.29
N ALA A 128 14.43 -7.80 -22.89
CA ALA A 128 15.69 -7.42 -22.27
C ALA A 128 15.88 -5.90 -22.34
N TYR A 129 16.50 -5.34 -21.32
CA TYR A 129 16.85 -3.92 -21.31
C TYR A 129 18.09 -3.72 -22.18
N VAL A 130 17.93 -2.95 -23.26
CA VAL A 130 18.99 -2.67 -24.23
C VAL A 130 19.01 -1.18 -24.55
N ASN A 131 20.17 -0.65 -24.92
CA ASN A 131 20.33 0.73 -25.34
C ASN A 131 20.15 0.91 -26.86
N SER A 132 19.72 -0.12 -27.58
CA SER A 132 19.50 -0.06 -29.02
C SER A 132 18.36 0.90 -29.41
N PRO A 133 18.45 1.58 -30.56
CA PRO A 133 17.39 2.47 -31.07
C PRO A 133 16.05 1.77 -31.24
N HIS A 134 16.09 0.48 -31.57
CA HIS A 134 14.94 -0.30 -32.00
C HIS A 134 14.83 -1.58 -31.18
N ILE A 135 13.63 -1.85 -30.68
CA ILE A 135 13.30 -3.07 -29.96
C ILE A 135 12.08 -3.69 -30.61
N LEU A 136 12.23 -4.92 -31.09
CA LEU A 136 11.17 -5.67 -31.75
C LEU A 136 10.69 -6.81 -30.84
N VAL A 137 9.38 -6.87 -30.60
CA VAL A 137 8.71 -8.02 -30.00
C VAL A 137 7.78 -8.64 -31.03
N ARG A 138 7.84 -9.96 -31.18
CA ARG A 138 7.04 -10.74 -32.13
C ARG A 138 6.18 -11.76 -31.41
N PHE A 139 4.94 -11.90 -31.84
CA PHE A 139 4.03 -12.92 -31.35
C PHE A 139 2.86 -13.13 -32.30
N ASP A 140 2.08 -14.18 -32.06
CA ASP A 140 0.87 -14.49 -32.82
C ASP A 140 -0.37 -14.24 -31.97
N ALA A 141 -1.33 -13.51 -32.52
CA ALA A 141 -2.64 -13.27 -31.92
C ALA A 141 -3.61 -14.39 -32.32
N PRO A 142 -4.32 -15.02 -31.36
CA PRO A 142 -5.27 -16.08 -31.67
C PRO A 142 -6.48 -15.53 -32.43
N THR A 143 -7.33 -16.42 -32.94
CA THR A 143 -8.62 -16.06 -33.56
C THR A 143 -9.52 -15.30 -32.58
N GLY A 144 -10.24 -14.31 -33.09
CA GLY A 144 -11.12 -13.43 -32.35
C GLY A 144 -10.48 -12.10 -31.94
N ILE A 145 -11.15 -11.39 -31.04
CA ILE A 145 -10.68 -10.10 -30.50
C ILE A 145 -9.81 -10.38 -29.27
N THR A 146 -8.57 -9.93 -29.31
CA THR A 146 -7.64 -10.03 -28.19
C THR A 146 -7.04 -8.69 -27.83
N ARG A 147 -6.84 -8.46 -26.52
CA ARG A 147 -6.28 -7.22 -25.97
C ARG A 147 -5.04 -7.50 -25.15
N TYR A 148 -3.99 -6.77 -25.45
CA TYR A 148 -2.71 -6.84 -24.76
C TYR A 148 -2.40 -5.51 -24.07
N THR A 149 -1.77 -5.59 -22.90
CA THR A 149 -1.16 -4.42 -22.26
C THR A 149 0.33 -4.40 -22.59
N ILE A 150 0.76 -3.32 -23.23
CA ILE A 150 2.15 -3.05 -23.58
C ILE A 150 2.70 -2.06 -22.56
N VAL A 151 3.82 -2.38 -21.93
CA VAL A 151 4.54 -1.48 -21.02
C VAL A 151 5.89 -1.15 -21.61
N VAL A 152 6.16 0.13 -21.82
CA VAL A 152 7.50 0.63 -22.12
C VAL A 152 8.23 0.83 -20.81
N ALA A 153 9.39 0.22 -20.63
CA ALA A 153 10.17 0.34 -19.40
C ALA A 153 11.60 0.76 -19.68
N GLN A 154 12.23 1.40 -18.69
CA GLN A 154 13.60 1.90 -18.76
C GLN A 154 14.33 1.63 -17.45
N ILE A 155 15.61 1.29 -17.53
CA ILE A 155 16.50 1.31 -16.37
C ILE A 155 17.12 2.70 -16.25
N ASN A 156 17.04 3.28 -15.05
CA ASN A 156 17.65 4.56 -14.68
C ASN A 156 17.27 5.72 -15.62
N ARG A 157 16.13 6.35 -15.34
CA ARG A 157 15.65 7.48 -16.16
C ARG A 157 16.30 8.79 -15.74
N PHE A 158 17.13 9.35 -16.61
CA PHE A 158 17.85 10.62 -16.38
C PHE A 158 17.36 11.79 -17.24
N LYS A 159 16.57 11.53 -18.28
CA LYS A 159 16.02 12.54 -19.20
C LYS A 159 14.64 12.10 -19.71
N THR A 160 13.96 13.04 -20.37
CA THR A 160 12.74 12.74 -21.14
C THR A 160 13.09 11.83 -22.31
N LEU A 161 12.25 10.83 -22.56
CA LEU A 161 12.40 9.88 -23.67
C LEU A 161 11.24 10.03 -24.64
N ASP A 162 11.55 10.42 -25.88
CA ASP A 162 10.59 10.39 -26.98
C ASP A 162 10.73 9.09 -27.76
N PHE A 163 9.60 8.48 -28.11
CA PHE A 163 9.60 7.21 -28.83
C PHE A 163 8.36 7.05 -29.72
N THR A 164 8.49 6.12 -30.67
CA THR A 164 7.40 5.64 -31.51
C THR A 164 7.17 4.17 -31.23
N LEU A 165 5.93 3.79 -30.96
CA LEU A 165 5.48 2.40 -30.91
C LEU A 165 4.70 2.10 -32.20
N LYS A 166 5.18 1.13 -32.99
CA LYS A 166 4.51 0.65 -34.20
C LYS A 166 4.07 -0.79 -34.04
N CYS A 167 2.81 -1.07 -34.36
CA CYS A 167 2.29 -2.42 -34.50
C CYS A 167 2.10 -2.73 -35.98
N TYR A 168 2.75 -3.79 -36.45
CA TYR A 168 2.50 -4.38 -37.76
C TYR A 168 1.72 -5.68 -37.57
N SER A 169 0.62 -5.84 -38.28
CA SER A 169 -0.28 -6.99 -38.14
C SER A 169 -0.88 -7.39 -39.48
N ILE A 170 -1.17 -8.68 -39.64
CA ILE A 170 -1.92 -9.22 -40.78
C ILE A 170 -3.42 -8.92 -40.63
N SER A 171 -3.91 -8.90 -39.39
CA SER A 171 -5.31 -8.61 -39.04
C SER A 171 -5.49 -7.18 -38.49
N PRO A 172 -6.71 -6.59 -38.57
CA PRO A 172 -6.99 -5.27 -38.04
C PRO A 172 -6.49 -5.08 -36.61
N ALA A 173 -5.80 -3.96 -36.38
CA ALA A 173 -5.19 -3.64 -35.11
C ALA A 173 -5.57 -2.22 -34.67
N THR A 174 -5.69 -2.01 -33.36
CA THR A 174 -5.75 -0.67 -32.77
C THR A 174 -4.73 -0.56 -31.64
N LEU A 175 -4.06 0.59 -31.55
CA LEU A 175 -3.05 0.87 -30.53
C LEU A 175 -3.37 2.21 -29.89
N SER A 176 -3.60 2.19 -28.59
CA SER A 176 -4.01 3.38 -27.82
C SER A 176 -3.27 3.45 -26.49
N GLU A 177 -3.10 4.66 -25.95
CA GLU A 177 -2.63 4.80 -24.57
C GLU A 177 -3.73 4.32 -23.62
N ILE A 178 -3.32 3.62 -22.56
CA ILE A 178 -4.29 3.18 -21.54
C ILE A 178 -4.87 4.42 -20.87
N SER A 179 -6.21 4.51 -20.88
CA SER A 179 -6.94 5.65 -20.35
C SER A 179 -6.63 5.90 -18.88
N LYS A 180 -6.53 7.18 -18.50
CA LYS A 180 -6.38 7.59 -17.11
C LYS A 180 -7.71 7.37 -16.37
N LYS A 181 -7.81 6.27 -15.63
CA LYS A 181 -8.97 5.95 -14.78
C LYS A 181 -9.24 6.98 -13.68
N TYR A 182 -8.22 7.73 -13.26
CA TYR A 182 -8.29 8.64 -12.12
C TYR A 182 -7.79 10.02 -12.53
N GLN A 183 -8.63 11.04 -12.39
CA GLN A 183 -8.33 12.43 -12.69
C GLN A 183 -7.90 13.21 -11.44
N ASN A 184 -8.38 12.78 -10.26
CA ASN A 184 -8.05 13.39 -8.99
C ASN A 184 -6.98 12.53 -8.31
N VAL A 185 -5.79 13.09 -8.08
CA VAL A 185 -4.66 12.38 -7.46
C VAL A 185 -4.06 13.27 -6.39
N LYS A 186 -3.80 12.69 -5.20
CA LYS A 186 -3.07 13.34 -4.11
C LYS A 186 -1.90 12.46 -3.70
N HIS A 187 -0.72 13.06 -3.62
CA HIS A 187 0.48 12.43 -3.07
C HIS A 187 0.70 12.95 -1.65
N ILE A 188 0.82 12.04 -0.69
CA ILE A 188 0.96 12.35 0.73
C ILE A 188 2.30 11.79 1.19
N SER A 189 3.23 12.68 1.51
CA SER A 189 4.50 12.30 2.13
C SER A 189 4.28 12.01 3.61
N GLY A 190 4.71 10.84 4.06
CA GLY A 190 4.57 10.38 5.43
C GLY A 190 5.83 9.67 5.92
N LYS A 191 5.83 9.31 7.21
CA LYS A 191 6.92 8.54 7.81
C LYS A 191 6.42 7.61 8.91
N TRP A 192 6.97 6.41 8.95
CA TRP A 192 6.96 5.59 10.16
C TRP A 192 8.08 6.09 11.08
N THR A 193 7.73 6.36 12.32
CA THR A 193 8.62 6.89 13.38
C THR A 193 8.71 5.89 14.52
N ASN A 194 9.54 6.16 15.53
CA ASN A 194 9.53 5.39 16.78
C ASN A 194 8.13 5.23 17.39
N GLN A 195 7.25 6.22 17.21
CA GLN A 195 5.89 6.16 17.75
C GLN A 195 4.91 5.48 16.79
N THR A 196 5.10 5.63 15.48
CA THR A 196 4.13 5.24 14.46
C THR A 196 4.49 3.96 13.69
N ALA A 197 5.64 3.36 13.93
CA ALA A 197 6.04 2.08 13.34
C ALA A 197 5.33 0.91 14.03
N GLY A 198 4.02 0.79 13.82
CA GLY A 198 3.13 -0.09 14.58
C GLY A 198 3.17 -1.57 14.20
N GLY A 199 3.72 -1.91 13.03
CA GLY A 199 3.77 -3.28 12.50
C GLY A 199 2.45 -3.71 11.88
N ASN A 200 2.18 -5.01 11.86
CA ASN A 200 0.98 -5.60 11.25
C ASN A 200 -0.16 -5.80 12.29
N PRO A 201 -1.40 -6.17 11.87
CA PRO A 201 -2.55 -6.27 12.79
C PRO A 201 -2.40 -7.23 13.97
N SER A 202 -1.42 -8.14 13.94
CA SER A 202 -1.11 -9.04 15.05
C SER A 202 -0.18 -8.39 16.10
N ASN A 203 0.28 -7.16 15.88
CA ASN A 203 1.08 -6.42 16.85
C ASN A 203 0.20 -5.49 17.72
N ILE A 204 0.49 -5.43 19.01
CA ILE A 204 -0.20 -4.54 19.97
C ILE A 204 -0.05 -3.05 19.64
N THR A 205 1.02 -2.70 18.94
CA THR A 205 1.31 -1.34 18.47
C THR A 205 0.67 -1.01 17.13
N TYR A 206 -0.07 -1.94 16.51
CA TYR A 206 -0.67 -1.73 15.18
C TYR A 206 -1.50 -0.45 15.10
N LEU A 207 -2.23 -0.15 16.19
CA LEU A 207 -3.03 1.06 16.29
C LEU A 207 -2.18 2.31 16.03
N ASN A 208 -0.90 2.33 16.36
CA ASN A 208 -0.09 3.54 16.22
C ASN A 208 0.33 3.84 14.77
N ASN A 209 0.08 2.93 13.82
CA ASN A 209 0.40 3.17 12.42
C ASN A 209 -0.23 4.49 11.92
N PRO A 210 0.39 5.16 10.93
CA PRO A 210 -0.20 6.34 10.34
C PRO A 210 -1.57 6.02 9.71
N GLU A 211 -2.57 6.85 10.03
CA GLU A 211 -3.92 6.73 9.53
C GLU A 211 -4.36 8.04 8.88
N TYR A 212 -5.20 7.93 7.85
CA TYR A 212 -5.69 9.06 7.09
C TYR A 212 -7.20 8.93 6.88
N ARG A 213 -7.95 9.99 7.12
CA ARG A 213 -9.35 10.07 6.74
C ARG A 213 -9.41 10.40 5.25
N VAL A 214 -10.17 9.63 4.49
CA VAL A 214 -10.52 9.94 3.10
C VAL A 214 -12.02 10.15 2.99
N SER A 215 -12.41 11.32 2.48
CA SER A 215 -13.80 11.71 2.26
C SER A 215 -14.08 11.71 0.76
N ILE A 216 -14.81 10.70 0.29
CA ILE A 216 -15.16 10.53 -1.13
C ILE A 216 -16.46 11.29 -1.41
N SER A 217 -16.42 12.25 -2.34
CA SER A 217 -17.60 13.02 -2.73
C SER A 217 -18.55 12.20 -3.62
N PRO A 218 -19.86 12.51 -3.62
CA PRO A 218 -20.78 11.98 -4.60
C PRO A 218 -20.33 12.30 -6.05
N PRO A 219 -20.60 11.42 -7.01
CA PRO A 219 -20.32 11.72 -8.41
C PRO A 219 -21.17 12.89 -8.89
N VAL A 220 -20.62 13.68 -9.82
CA VAL A 220 -21.27 14.89 -10.36
C VAL A 220 -22.48 14.53 -11.22
N SER A 221 -22.50 13.32 -11.79
CA SER A 221 -23.57 12.78 -12.62
C SER A 221 -23.92 11.37 -12.14
N ASN A 222 -25.19 10.98 -12.34
CA ASN A 222 -25.71 9.67 -11.96
C ASN A 222 -25.51 8.59 -13.04
N SER A 223 -24.67 8.86 -14.06
CA SER A 223 -24.37 7.84 -15.07
C SER A 223 -23.65 6.64 -14.43
N PRO A 224 -23.95 5.40 -14.85
CA PRO A 224 -23.29 4.20 -14.34
C PRO A 224 -21.76 4.20 -14.52
N SER A 225 -21.26 4.96 -15.50
CA SER A 225 -19.82 5.20 -15.75
C SER A 225 -19.13 6.03 -14.65
N ASP A 226 -19.89 6.78 -13.85
CA ASP A 226 -19.39 7.77 -12.90
C ASP A 226 -19.31 7.23 -11.47
N LYS A 227 -19.57 5.94 -11.27
CA LYS A 227 -19.41 5.27 -9.97
C LYS A 227 -18.02 5.57 -9.40
N PRO A 228 -17.89 5.99 -8.13
CA PRO A 228 -16.60 6.29 -7.54
C PRO A 228 -15.68 5.07 -7.53
N ARG A 229 -14.42 5.30 -7.90
CA ARG A 229 -13.34 4.31 -7.94
C ARG A 229 -12.18 4.89 -7.17
N VAL A 230 -11.54 4.09 -6.33
CA VAL A 230 -10.36 4.54 -5.58
C VAL A 230 -9.19 3.61 -5.86
N LEU A 231 -8.02 4.21 -6.05
CA LEU A 231 -6.73 3.57 -6.09
C LEU A 231 -5.89 4.10 -4.93
N LEU A 232 -5.30 3.17 -4.18
CA LEU A 232 -4.29 3.45 -3.17
C LEU A 232 -2.98 2.83 -3.61
N MET A 233 -1.91 3.61 -3.62
CA MET A 233 -0.54 3.14 -3.85
C MET A 233 0.34 3.60 -2.69
N LEU A 234 1.19 2.71 -2.19
CA LEU A 234 2.13 3.00 -1.13
C LEU A 234 3.54 2.68 -1.60
N GLU A 235 4.39 3.69 -1.61
CA GLU A 235 5.80 3.61 -1.98
C GLU A 235 6.68 3.91 -0.77
N GLY A 236 7.75 3.15 -0.57
CA GLY A 236 8.64 3.30 0.57
C GLY A 236 9.95 2.54 0.38
N PRO A 237 10.74 2.32 1.45
CA PRO A 237 12.03 1.66 1.35
C PRO A 237 11.90 0.25 0.78
N LYS A 238 12.76 -0.12 -0.18
CA LYS A 238 12.73 -1.45 -0.83
C LYS A 238 12.83 -2.65 0.12
N LYS A 239 13.39 -2.45 1.31
CA LYS A 239 13.55 -3.49 2.32
C LYS A 239 12.31 -3.67 3.20
N PHE A 240 11.36 -2.74 3.15
CA PHE A 240 10.19 -2.76 4.02
C PHE A 240 9.06 -3.46 3.29
N ALA A 241 8.58 -4.56 3.88
CA ALA A 241 7.33 -5.17 3.48
C ALA A 241 6.19 -4.29 4.02
N MET A 242 5.39 -3.71 3.13
CA MET A 242 4.38 -2.68 3.46
C MET A 242 3.01 -3.08 2.95
N ASP A 243 1.98 -2.55 3.59
CA ASP A 243 0.57 -2.81 3.28
C ASP A 243 -0.25 -1.52 3.47
N VAL A 244 -1.19 -1.30 2.55
CA VAL A 244 -2.16 -0.22 2.60
C VAL A 244 -3.57 -0.79 2.62
N ARG A 245 -4.42 -0.26 3.50
CA ARG A 245 -5.82 -0.70 3.68
C ARG A 245 -6.75 0.49 3.72
N MET A 246 -7.97 0.31 3.23
CA MET A 246 -9.08 1.25 3.40
C MET A 246 -10.21 0.54 4.13
N ILE A 247 -10.76 1.20 5.15
CA ILE A 247 -11.66 0.59 6.15
C ILE A 247 -12.92 1.43 6.34
N TRP A 248 -14.05 0.76 6.52
CA TRP A 248 -15.32 1.36 6.93
C TRP A 248 -15.28 1.77 8.40
N SER A 249 -14.98 3.05 8.67
CA SER A 249 -14.85 3.58 10.03
C SER A 249 -15.29 5.04 10.17
N ASN A 250 -16.01 5.56 9.18
CA ASN A 250 -16.47 6.96 9.14
C ASN A 250 -15.31 7.97 9.33
N GLY A 251 -14.11 7.62 8.86
CA GLY A 251 -12.93 8.48 8.97
C GLY A 251 -12.38 8.63 10.39
N LYS A 252 -12.74 7.73 11.30
CA LYS A 252 -12.22 7.70 12.68
C LYS A 252 -10.99 6.82 12.79
N ARG A 253 -10.21 7.08 13.84
CA ARG A 253 -9.03 6.30 14.19
C ARG A 253 -9.41 4.88 14.58
N ILE A 254 -8.61 3.90 14.18
CA ILE A 254 -8.90 2.48 14.40
C ILE A 254 -7.86 1.86 15.32
N ALA A 255 -8.31 1.35 16.46
CA ALA A 255 -7.45 0.62 17.38
C ALA A 255 -7.27 -0.85 16.98
N SER A 256 -8.36 -1.51 16.59
CA SER A 256 -8.40 -2.95 16.30
C SER A 256 -9.15 -3.18 14.99
N LEU A 257 -8.73 -4.18 14.21
CA LEU A 257 -9.36 -4.51 12.93
C LEU A 257 -10.07 -5.86 12.98
N THR A 258 -11.29 -5.92 12.47
CA THR A 258 -11.91 -7.17 12.04
C THR A 258 -11.89 -7.25 10.50
N THR A 259 -11.95 -8.46 9.96
CA THR A 259 -11.98 -8.67 8.50
C THR A 259 -13.20 -8.04 7.83
N LYS A 260 -14.30 -7.84 8.58
CA LYS A 260 -15.54 -7.23 8.09
C LYS A 260 -15.41 -5.73 7.85
N ASP A 261 -14.49 -5.08 8.56
CA ASP A 261 -14.31 -3.62 8.46
C ASP A 261 -13.52 -3.24 7.19
N ILE A 262 -12.69 -4.16 6.68
CA ILE A 262 -11.77 -3.92 5.56
C ILE A 262 -12.57 -3.82 4.24
N LEU A 263 -12.58 -2.63 3.63
CA LEU A 263 -13.21 -2.39 2.34
C LEU A 263 -12.33 -2.88 1.18
N MET A 264 -11.03 -2.56 1.23
CA MET A 264 -10.00 -2.97 0.28
C MET A 264 -8.63 -2.95 0.95
N LYS A 265 -7.71 -3.78 0.45
CA LYS A 265 -6.33 -3.90 0.94
C LYS A 265 -5.41 -4.33 -0.20
N SER A 266 -4.11 -4.06 -0.08
CA SER A 266 -3.12 -4.67 -0.97
C SER A 266 -3.17 -6.20 -0.90
N SER A 267 -2.58 -6.86 -1.90
CA SER A 267 -2.50 -8.32 -2.03
C SER A 267 -1.62 -9.01 -0.97
N GLY A 268 -1.27 -8.30 0.11
CA GLY A 268 -0.34 -8.71 1.16
C GLY A 268 0.73 -7.65 1.40
N TYR A 269 1.62 -7.94 2.34
CA TYR A 269 2.79 -7.10 2.58
C TYR A 269 3.80 -7.27 1.44
N ARG A 270 4.12 -6.19 0.73
CA ARG A 270 5.04 -6.19 -0.42
C ARG A 270 6.19 -5.22 -0.21
N ASN A 271 7.36 -5.58 -0.71
CA ASN A 271 8.59 -4.83 -0.51
C ASN A 271 8.64 -3.58 -1.38
N GLY A 272 8.80 -2.40 -0.78
CA GLY A 272 9.03 -1.13 -1.48
C GLY A 272 7.84 -0.52 -2.22
N PHE A 273 6.89 -1.34 -2.68
CA PHE A 273 5.66 -0.87 -3.33
C PHE A 273 4.51 -1.85 -3.10
N CYS A 274 3.33 -1.33 -2.77
CA CYS A 274 2.08 -2.06 -2.83
C CYS A 274 0.93 -1.17 -3.28
N TYR A 275 -0.15 -1.77 -3.76
CA TYR A 275 -1.34 -1.03 -4.17
C TYR A 275 -2.61 -1.85 -3.97
N CYS A 276 -3.75 -1.17 -3.95
CA CYS A 276 -5.05 -1.76 -4.15
C CYS A 276 -5.99 -0.77 -4.86
N GLU A 277 -6.93 -1.32 -5.62
CA GLU A 277 -7.98 -0.54 -6.28
C GLU A 277 -9.35 -1.18 -6.06
N LYS A 278 -10.40 -0.35 -6.06
CA LYS A 278 -11.77 -0.82 -5.96
C LYS A 278 -12.70 0.13 -6.70
N ASP A 279 -13.57 -0.46 -7.52
CA ASP A 279 -14.67 0.21 -8.19
C ASP A 279 -15.93 0.22 -7.30
N ASP A 280 -16.90 1.07 -7.64
CA ASP A 280 -18.22 1.16 -7.01
C ASP A 280 -18.17 1.42 -5.49
N ILE A 281 -17.28 2.33 -5.10
CA ILE A 281 -17.20 2.80 -3.71
C ILE A 281 -18.33 3.79 -3.44
N LYS A 282 -19.02 3.60 -2.32
CA LYS A 282 -20.06 4.54 -1.88
C LYS A 282 -19.42 5.87 -1.45
N PRO A 283 -20.02 7.02 -1.79
CA PRO A 283 -19.61 8.30 -1.19
C PRO A 283 -19.66 8.23 0.34
N GLY A 284 -18.72 8.89 1.01
CA GLY A 284 -18.61 8.86 2.47
C GLY A 284 -17.18 8.92 2.99
N ASP A 285 -17.06 8.72 4.31
CA ASP A 285 -15.81 8.79 5.04
C ASP A 285 -15.25 7.41 5.35
N TYR A 286 -13.97 7.25 5.06
CA TYR A 286 -13.22 6.01 5.31
C TYR A 286 -11.89 6.33 5.96
N THR A 287 -11.25 5.31 6.53
CA THR A 287 -9.91 5.42 7.08
C THR A 287 -8.95 4.58 6.27
N ILE A 288 -7.85 5.18 5.85
CA ILE A 288 -6.71 4.53 5.23
C ILE A 288 -5.66 4.29 6.31
N ILE A 289 -5.12 3.08 6.39
CA ILE A 289 -4.00 2.73 7.28
C ILE A 289 -2.84 2.26 6.41
N VAL A 290 -1.65 2.78 6.69
CA VAL A 290 -0.39 2.35 6.07
C VAL A 290 0.51 1.72 7.12
N SER A 291 1.03 0.54 6.86
CA SER A 291 1.78 -0.24 7.84
C SER A 291 2.93 -1.01 7.24
N THR A 292 3.95 -1.28 8.05
CA THR A 292 4.99 -2.27 7.77
C THR A 292 4.62 -3.63 8.35
N TYR A 293 5.23 -4.71 7.85
CA TYR A 293 4.97 -6.05 8.40
C TYR A 293 5.50 -6.16 9.83
N GLU A 294 6.75 -5.73 10.04
CA GLU A 294 7.39 -5.71 11.36
C GLU A 294 7.20 -4.34 12.03
N PRO A 295 6.93 -4.31 13.35
CA PRO A 295 6.93 -3.07 14.10
C PRO A 295 8.36 -2.50 14.23
N GLY A 296 8.47 -1.21 14.51
CA GLY A 296 9.76 -0.53 14.73
C GLY A 296 10.55 -0.15 13.46
N LEU A 297 10.05 -0.47 12.26
CA LEU A 297 10.67 -0.05 11.01
C LEU A 297 10.41 1.45 10.74
N ILE A 298 11.45 2.26 10.89
CA ILE A 298 11.42 3.72 10.69
C ILE A 298 11.82 4.06 9.25
N GLY A 299 11.00 4.85 8.57
CA GLY A 299 11.30 5.25 7.20
C GLY A 299 10.23 6.15 6.61
N GLU A 300 10.60 6.86 5.55
CA GLU A 300 9.69 7.71 4.79
C GLU A 300 8.90 6.88 3.78
N PHE A 301 7.68 7.32 3.48
CA PHE A 301 6.84 6.74 2.45
C PHE A 301 6.04 7.81 1.73
N THR A 302 5.54 7.45 0.54
CA THR A 302 4.55 8.23 -0.20
C THR A 302 3.29 7.41 -0.36
N LEU A 303 2.18 7.91 0.19
CA LEU A 303 0.85 7.39 -0.05
C LEU A 303 0.22 8.18 -1.19
N THR A 304 -0.11 7.52 -2.30
CA THR A 304 -0.90 8.11 -3.37
C THR A 304 -2.34 7.64 -3.23
N VAL A 305 -3.26 8.61 -3.13
CA VAL A 305 -4.71 8.38 -3.19
C VAL A 305 -5.20 8.95 -4.51
N ALA A 306 -5.90 8.14 -5.30
CA ALA A 306 -6.43 8.55 -6.60
C ALA A 306 -7.89 8.13 -6.75
N SER A 307 -8.68 8.98 -7.40
CA SER A 307 -10.10 8.75 -7.65
C SER A 307 -10.58 9.41 -8.95
N ASN A 308 -11.63 8.87 -9.55
CA ASN A 308 -12.35 9.51 -10.65
C ASN A 308 -13.28 10.63 -10.18
N VAL A 309 -13.64 10.66 -8.90
CA VAL A 309 -14.40 11.74 -8.26
C VAL A 309 -13.52 12.59 -7.36
N THR A 310 -14.00 13.77 -6.97
CA THR A 310 -13.31 14.61 -6.00
C THR A 310 -13.29 13.97 -4.62
N PHE A 311 -12.24 14.24 -3.86
CA PHE A 311 -12.10 13.74 -2.49
C PHE A 311 -11.18 14.62 -1.66
N ASN A 312 -11.31 14.50 -0.34
CA ASN A 312 -10.37 15.08 0.59
C ASN A 312 -9.62 14.00 1.38
N VAL A 313 -8.37 14.29 1.76
CA VAL A 313 -7.57 13.41 2.63
C VAL A 313 -6.94 14.25 3.73
N THR A 314 -7.07 13.80 4.97
CA THR A 314 -6.45 14.43 6.14
C THR A 314 -5.80 13.37 7.02
N SER A 315 -4.70 13.71 7.70
CA SER A 315 -4.11 12.83 8.69
C SER A 315 -5.04 12.69 9.89
N ILE A 316 -5.16 11.48 10.43
CA ILE A 316 -5.82 11.23 11.71
C ILE A 316 -4.74 11.27 12.79
N PRO A 317 -4.85 12.15 13.80
CA PRO A 317 -3.87 12.24 14.89
C PRO A 317 -3.74 10.93 15.67
N LEU A 318 -2.61 10.73 16.34
CA LEU A 318 -2.44 9.63 17.30
C LEU A 318 -3.46 9.72 18.44
N GLU A 319 -3.73 8.57 19.06
CA GLU A 319 -4.51 8.55 20.29
C GLU A 319 -3.85 9.44 21.37
N GLY A 320 -4.65 10.34 21.94
CA GLY A 320 -4.16 11.32 22.93
C GLY A 320 -3.24 12.39 22.34
N ALA A 321 -3.23 12.61 21.02
CA ALA A 321 -2.49 13.72 20.43
C ALA A 321 -2.94 15.07 21.03
N GLY A 322 -1.98 15.86 21.50
CA GLY A 322 -2.25 17.12 22.20
C GLY A 322 -2.64 16.98 23.67
N MET A 323 -2.69 15.76 24.22
CA MET A 323 -2.98 15.48 25.62
C MET A 323 -1.72 15.10 26.40
N PHE A 324 -1.74 15.29 27.72
CA PHE A 324 -0.77 14.70 28.63
C PHE A 324 -0.94 13.19 28.68
N LYS A 325 0.16 12.45 28.79
CA LYS A 325 0.16 10.98 28.88
C LYS A 325 0.73 10.54 30.22
N LYS A 326 -0.05 9.81 31.01
CA LYS A 326 0.42 9.05 32.17
C LYS A 326 0.42 7.56 31.83
N VAL A 327 1.42 6.84 32.34
CA VAL A 327 1.57 5.39 32.13
C VAL A 327 1.50 4.71 33.47
N ILE A 328 0.61 3.73 33.60
CA ILE A 328 0.50 2.86 34.76
C ILE A 328 0.94 1.48 34.32
N GLN A 329 1.88 0.90 35.04
CA GLN A 329 2.26 -0.51 34.93
C GLN A 329 1.73 -1.22 36.15
N GLY A 330 0.92 -2.25 35.95
CA GLY A 330 0.31 -3.00 37.03
C GLY A 330 0.19 -4.47 36.70
N GLN A 331 -0.39 -5.24 37.62
CA GLN A 331 -0.59 -6.66 37.44
C GLN A 331 -1.84 -7.16 38.17
N TRP A 332 -2.50 -8.14 37.55
CA TRP A 332 -3.45 -9.01 38.22
C TRP A 332 -2.72 -10.22 38.80
N ILE A 333 -2.98 -10.50 40.06
CA ILE A 333 -2.37 -11.56 40.87
C ILE A 333 -3.51 -12.47 41.33
N LYS A 334 -3.42 -13.74 40.95
CA LYS A 334 -4.37 -14.79 41.30
C LYS A 334 -4.57 -14.88 42.82
N GLY A 335 -5.82 -15.00 43.27
CA GLY A 335 -6.16 -15.05 44.69
C GLY A 335 -6.04 -13.71 45.46
N PHE A 336 -5.48 -12.66 44.85
CA PHE A 336 -5.29 -11.37 45.49
C PHE A 336 -6.19 -10.30 44.87
N ASN A 337 -5.85 -9.82 43.67
CA ASN A 337 -6.55 -8.72 42.99
C ASN A 337 -7.04 -9.10 41.56
N ALA A 338 -6.91 -10.37 41.15
CA ALA A 338 -7.50 -10.88 39.92
C ALA A 338 -8.96 -11.32 40.14
N MET A 339 -9.87 -10.41 40.43
CA MET A 339 -11.24 -10.77 40.85
C MET A 339 -12.23 -10.93 39.68
N GLY A 340 -11.83 -10.50 38.47
CA GLY A 340 -12.67 -10.59 37.28
C GLY A 340 -13.77 -9.52 37.25
N TYR A 341 -14.66 -9.61 36.26
CA TYR A 341 -15.67 -8.59 35.99
C TYR A 341 -16.91 -8.69 36.90
N GLN A 342 -17.31 -9.90 37.30
CA GLN A 342 -18.63 -10.15 37.90
C GLN A 342 -18.67 -10.05 39.44
N HIS A 343 -17.63 -10.50 40.14
CA HIS A 343 -17.64 -10.66 41.59
C HIS A 343 -16.46 -9.90 42.20
N ASP A 344 -16.69 -9.19 43.31
CA ASP A 344 -15.66 -8.41 44.02
C ASP A 344 -14.86 -7.47 43.11
N PHE A 345 -15.55 -6.89 42.13
CA PHE A 345 -14.96 -6.05 41.10
C PHE A 345 -14.08 -4.93 41.67
N TYR A 346 -14.49 -4.35 42.79
CA TYR A 346 -13.80 -3.27 43.50
C TYR A 346 -12.42 -3.66 44.06
N LEU A 347 -12.11 -4.96 44.16
CA LEU A 347 -10.82 -5.47 44.63
C LEU A 347 -9.82 -5.72 43.49
N ASN A 348 -10.22 -5.47 42.24
CA ASN A 348 -9.28 -5.40 41.12
C ASN A 348 -8.35 -4.17 41.24
N PRO A 349 -7.20 -4.14 40.54
CA PRO A 349 -6.32 -2.98 40.46
C PRO A 349 -7.11 -1.69 40.23
N SER A 350 -7.02 -0.79 41.22
CA SER A 350 -7.84 0.41 41.30
C SER A 350 -6.94 1.62 41.54
N TYR A 351 -7.27 2.74 40.90
CA TYR A 351 -6.46 3.96 40.94
C TYR A 351 -7.33 5.18 41.21
N HIS A 352 -6.95 5.97 42.21
CA HIS A 352 -7.57 7.23 42.55
C HIS A 352 -7.07 8.33 41.61
N LEU A 353 -8.00 8.88 40.84
CA LEU A 353 -7.80 10.00 39.94
C LEU A 353 -8.29 11.30 40.59
N LYS A 354 -7.37 12.23 40.85
CA LYS A 354 -7.68 13.56 41.41
C LYS A 354 -7.90 14.57 40.28
N ILE A 355 -9.08 15.19 40.24
CA ILE A 355 -9.49 16.16 39.22
C ILE A 355 -9.89 17.47 39.89
N SER A 356 -9.09 18.52 39.66
CA SER A 356 -9.27 19.86 40.25
C SER A 356 -10.08 20.81 39.38
N GLU A 357 -10.21 20.53 38.09
CA GLU A 357 -10.94 21.31 37.11
C GLU A 357 -11.53 20.39 36.03
N MET A 358 -12.47 20.90 35.23
CA MET A 358 -13.08 20.13 34.14
C MET A 358 -12.00 19.55 33.21
N THR A 359 -11.91 18.22 33.16
CA THR A 359 -10.85 17.49 32.46
C THR A 359 -11.47 16.41 31.58
N THR A 360 -11.05 16.35 30.31
CA THR A 360 -11.38 15.23 29.43
C THR A 360 -10.25 14.21 29.46
N ILE A 361 -10.58 12.96 29.75
CA ILE A 361 -9.64 11.85 29.78
C ILE A 361 -10.00 10.75 28.78
N LYS A 362 -9.01 9.97 28.37
CA LYS A 362 -9.17 8.74 27.61
C LYS A 362 -8.21 7.68 28.13
N ILE A 363 -8.69 6.47 28.33
CA ILE A 363 -7.90 5.40 28.95
C ILE A 363 -7.78 4.22 28.01
N ARG A 364 -6.55 3.77 27.77
CA ARG A 364 -6.19 2.59 26.99
C ARG A 364 -5.57 1.55 27.91
N LEU A 365 -6.08 0.32 27.90
CA LEU A 365 -5.55 -0.79 28.70
C LEU A 365 -5.04 -1.88 27.77
N GLN A 366 -3.81 -2.32 27.98
CA GLN A 366 -3.09 -3.28 27.14
C GLN A 366 -2.38 -4.35 27.97
N THR A 367 -2.28 -5.57 27.44
CA THR A 367 -1.67 -6.72 28.12
C THR A 367 -0.60 -7.37 27.24
N PRO A 368 0.57 -6.70 27.05
CA PRO A 368 1.57 -7.11 26.05
C PRO A 368 2.23 -8.46 26.33
N GLU A 369 2.28 -8.89 27.59
CA GLU A 369 2.91 -10.15 28.02
C GLU A 369 1.90 -11.31 28.16
N MET A 370 0.62 -11.07 27.84
CA MET A 370 -0.45 -12.05 27.99
C MET A 370 -0.97 -12.48 26.62
N ASN A 371 -1.53 -13.68 26.55
CA ASN A 371 -2.40 -14.04 25.44
C ASN A 371 -3.60 -13.08 25.42
N PRO A 372 -4.14 -12.73 24.23
CA PRO A 372 -5.23 -11.78 24.12
C PRO A 372 -6.43 -12.23 24.96
N THR A 373 -6.63 -11.52 26.06
CA THR A 373 -7.63 -11.87 27.08
C THR A 373 -8.61 -10.72 27.21
N PRO A 374 -9.92 -11.01 27.29
CA PRO A 374 -10.94 -10.01 27.60
C PRO A 374 -10.61 -9.21 28.86
N THR A 375 -10.49 -7.89 28.71
CA THR A 375 -10.16 -6.94 29.79
C THR A 375 -11.09 -5.75 29.72
N HIS A 376 -11.38 -5.12 30.86
CA HIS A 376 -12.29 -3.98 30.94
C HIS A 376 -11.69 -2.86 31.77
N ILE A 377 -12.04 -1.64 31.36
CA ILE A 377 -11.83 -0.41 32.13
C ILE A 377 -13.19 0.05 32.62
N LYS A 378 -13.29 0.43 33.89
CA LYS A 378 -14.44 1.18 34.43
C LYS A 378 -13.98 2.37 35.24
N VAL A 379 -14.74 3.46 35.17
CA VAL A 379 -14.48 4.71 35.90
C VAL A 379 -15.71 5.04 36.75
N PHE A 380 -15.49 5.27 38.04
CA PHE A 380 -16.52 5.57 39.02
C PHE A 380 -16.27 6.89 39.75
N GLU A 381 -17.32 7.51 40.26
CA GLU A 381 -17.20 8.51 41.32
C GLU A 381 -16.57 7.88 42.57
N LYS A 382 -15.63 8.57 43.23
CA LYS A 382 -15.12 8.13 44.53
C LYS A 382 -16.10 8.55 45.64
N ARG A 383 -16.49 7.62 46.51
CA ARG A 383 -17.22 7.91 47.76
C ARG A 383 -16.29 7.73 48.98
N PRO A 384 -16.68 8.26 50.15
CA PRO A 384 -15.96 7.99 51.40
C PRO A 384 -15.75 6.48 51.64
N ASN A 385 -14.69 6.12 52.37
CA ASN A 385 -14.31 4.74 52.69
C ASN A 385 -13.98 3.85 51.47
N ASN A 386 -13.41 4.42 50.41
CA ASN A 386 -13.02 3.71 49.18
C ASN A 386 -14.19 2.98 48.47
N LEU A 387 -15.43 3.36 48.75
CA LEU A 387 -16.60 2.82 48.08
C LEU A 387 -16.70 3.39 46.65
N LEU A 388 -17.05 2.53 45.69
CA LEU A 388 -17.35 2.94 44.33
C LEU A 388 -18.74 3.60 44.29
N GLY A 389 -18.80 4.80 43.73
CA GLY A 389 -20.04 5.54 43.48
C GLY A 389 -20.70 5.12 42.16
N ARG A 390 -21.27 6.09 41.46
CA ARG A 390 -21.89 5.87 40.15
C ARG A 390 -20.81 5.56 39.11
N GLU A 391 -21.07 4.57 38.24
CA GLU A 391 -20.25 4.32 37.04
C GLU A 391 -20.46 5.47 36.04
N LEU A 392 -19.37 6.08 35.59
CA LEU A 392 -19.37 7.22 34.67
C LEU A 392 -19.02 6.80 33.25
N ALA A 393 -18.14 5.81 33.10
CA ALA A 393 -17.67 5.33 31.82
C ALA A 393 -17.09 3.93 31.94
N ASN A 394 -17.07 3.22 30.80
CA ASN A 394 -16.40 1.94 30.64
C ASN A 394 -15.80 1.83 29.24
N SER A 395 -15.07 0.74 29.00
CA SER A 395 -14.45 0.44 27.69
C SER A 395 -15.40 -0.22 26.67
N GLY A 396 -16.71 -0.10 26.87
CA GLY A 396 -17.76 -0.64 26.01
C GLY A 396 -18.02 -2.14 26.18
N ASP A 397 -19.09 -2.61 25.52
CA ASP A 397 -19.54 -4.00 25.60
C ASP A 397 -18.63 -4.97 24.84
N PHE A 398 -17.85 -4.50 23.86
CA PHE A 398 -16.96 -5.35 23.05
C PHE A 398 -15.74 -5.90 23.80
N ALA A 399 -15.58 -5.55 25.06
CA ALA A 399 -14.44 -5.96 25.88
C ALA A 399 -14.47 -7.45 26.30
N TYR A 400 -15.52 -8.21 25.92
CA TYR A 400 -15.50 -9.68 25.88
C TYR A 400 -14.62 -10.25 24.76
N ALA A 401 -14.25 -9.45 23.76
CA ALA A 401 -13.33 -9.87 22.70
C ALA A 401 -11.89 -9.52 23.11
N GLY A 402 -11.04 -10.53 23.26
CA GLY A 402 -9.62 -10.36 23.58
C GLY A 402 -8.85 -9.73 22.41
N PHE A 403 -8.94 -8.41 22.25
CA PHE A 403 -8.18 -7.68 21.23
C PHE A 403 -6.71 -7.55 21.62
N ILE A 404 -5.81 -7.85 20.69
CA ILE A 404 -4.35 -7.72 20.90
C ILE A 404 -3.99 -6.27 21.25
N GLN A 405 -4.65 -5.29 20.64
CA GLN A 405 -4.43 -3.85 20.90
C GLN A 405 -5.06 -3.36 22.21
N GLY A 406 -5.71 -4.25 22.95
CA GLY A 406 -6.38 -3.94 24.20
C GLY A 406 -7.68 -3.16 24.01
N VAL A 407 -8.18 -2.58 25.11
CA VAL A 407 -9.47 -1.87 25.17
C VAL A 407 -9.29 -0.39 25.43
N CYS A 408 -10.26 0.43 25.03
CA CYS A 408 -10.29 1.86 25.30
C CYS A 408 -11.62 2.30 25.87
N THR A 409 -11.59 3.36 26.65
CA THR A 409 -12.77 4.18 26.86
C THR A 409 -12.99 5.12 25.67
N GLU A 410 -14.23 5.58 25.49
CA GLU A 410 -14.46 6.85 24.79
C GLU A 410 -13.86 8.02 25.59
N ASP A 411 -13.95 9.23 25.05
CA ASP A 411 -13.51 10.43 25.76
C ASP A 411 -14.49 10.70 26.94
N ILE A 412 -13.94 10.81 28.15
CA ILE A 412 -14.70 10.96 29.40
C ILE A 412 -14.49 12.37 29.93
N SER A 413 -15.57 13.13 30.05
CA SER A 413 -15.54 14.47 30.65
C SER A 413 -15.82 14.41 32.15
N LEU A 414 -14.81 14.74 32.95
CA LEU A 414 -14.85 14.68 34.41
C LEU A 414 -14.83 16.09 35.02
N PRO A 415 -15.90 16.51 35.73
CA PRO A 415 -15.91 17.73 36.53
C PRO A 415 -14.86 17.71 37.65
N SER A 416 -14.59 18.89 38.23
CA SER A 416 -13.83 18.97 39.49
C SER A 416 -14.54 18.22 40.61
N SER A 417 -13.80 17.46 41.42
CA SER A 417 -14.34 16.70 42.54
C SER A 417 -13.34 16.64 43.68
N ASP A 418 -13.76 17.07 44.88
CA ASP A 418 -12.93 17.02 46.10
C ASP A 418 -12.51 15.58 46.43
N GLN A 419 -13.40 14.61 46.16
CA GLN A 419 -13.12 13.20 46.36
C GLN A 419 -12.42 12.57 45.15
N GLY A 420 -12.55 13.13 43.95
CA GLY A 420 -12.03 12.57 42.70
C GLY A 420 -12.80 11.34 42.21
N TYR A 421 -12.13 10.51 41.42
CA TYR A 421 -12.70 9.37 40.70
C TYR A 421 -11.85 8.11 40.90
N VAL A 422 -12.42 6.93 40.67
CA VAL A 422 -11.72 5.66 40.76
C VAL A 422 -11.74 4.97 39.40
N ILE A 423 -10.57 4.64 38.87
CA ILE A 423 -10.39 3.80 37.69
C ILE A 423 -10.14 2.38 38.17
N VAL A 424 -10.85 1.41 37.61
CA VAL A 424 -10.64 -0.01 37.91
C VAL A 424 -10.32 -0.75 36.62
N PHE A 425 -9.25 -1.55 36.64
CA PHE A 425 -8.84 -2.42 35.55
C PHE A 425 -9.07 -3.87 35.94
N CYS A 426 -9.80 -4.62 35.12
CA CYS A 426 -10.10 -6.02 35.41
C CYS A 426 -10.00 -6.90 34.15
N THR A 427 -9.85 -8.18 34.38
CA THR A 427 -10.08 -9.25 33.40
C THR A 427 -11.56 -9.63 33.40
N TRP A 428 -12.04 -10.29 32.35
CA TRP A 428 -13.40 -10.81 32.33
C TRP A 428 -13.61 -11.91 33.38
N GLU A 429 -12.73 -12.91 33.34
CA GLU A 429 -12.74 -14.04 34.27
C GLU A 429 -11.92 -13.73 35.53
N LYS A 430 -12.32 -14.34 36.64
CA LYS A 430 -11.57 -14.34 37.90
C LYS A 430 -10.29 -15.17 37.75
N ASP A 431 -9.28 -14.85 38.56
CA ASP A 431 -8.02 -15.58 38.70
C ASP A 431 -7.13 -15.63 37.44
N VAL A 432 -7.42 -14.77 36.47
CA VAL A 432 -6.53 -14.49 35.34
C VAL A 432 -5.42 -13.55 35.84
N ALA A 433 -4.20 -14.08 35.95
CA ALA A 433 -3.03 -13.32 36.36
C ALA A 433 -2.21 -12.85 35.14
N GLY A 434 -1.56 -11.70 35.29
CA GLY A 434 -0.65 -11.15 34.29
C GLY A 434 -0.46 -9.65 34.42
N LYS A 435 0.55 -9.12 33.71
CA LYS A 435 0.87 -7.70 33.71
C LYS A 435 0.05 -6.93 32.70
N PHE A 436 -0.26 -5.69 33.03
CA PHE A 436 -0.90 -4.75 32.13
C PHE A 436 -0.19 -3.40 32.10
N ILE A 437 -0.44 -2.66 31.03
CA ILE A 437 -0.04 -1.28 30.88
C ILE A 437 -1.31 -0.48 30.57
N ALA A 438 -1.58 0.55 31.38
CA ALA A 438 -2.63 1.52 31.10
C ALA A 438 -2.03 2.86 30.69
N TYR A 439 -2.48 3.41 29.57
CA TYR A 439 -2.17 4.75 29.13
C TYR A 439 -3.37 5.65 29.40
N ILE A 440 -3.15 6.71 30.17
CA ILE A 440 -4.18 7.67 30.53
C ILE A 440 -3.81 8.98 29.86
N TYR A 441 -4.63 9.37 28.89
CA TYR A 441 -4.52 10.63 28.18
C TYR A 441 -5.45 11.65 28.81
N SER A 442 -4.99 12.87 29.02
CA SER A 442 -5.78 13.93 29.63
C SER A 442 -5.44 15.30 29.02
N ASP A 443 -6.46 16.13 28.77
CA ASP A 443 -6.25 17.50 28.26
C ASP A 443 -5.74 18.48 29.34
N ARG A 444 -5.76 18.05 30.61
CA ARG A 444 -5.15 18.72 31.77
C ARG A 444 -4.14 17.81 32.46
N ASN A 445 -3.28 18.36 33.30
CA ASN A 445 -2.38 17.55 34.11
C ASN A 445 -3.16 16.96 35.29
N ILE A 446 -3.04 15.65 35.48
CA ILE A 446 -3.79 14.88 36.50
C ILE A 446 -2.84 14.14 37.44
N THR A 447 -3.31 13.89 38.66
CA THR A 447 -2.62 13.06 39.65
C THR A 447 -3.35 11.74 39.80
N ILE A 448 -2.59 10.64 39.81
CA ILE A 448 -3.12 9.28 39.87
C ILE A 448 -2.33 8.50 40.92
N GLU A 449 -3.03 7.90 41.85
CA GLU A 449 -2.46 7.13 42.97
C GLU A 449 -3.11 5.73 43.02
N GLU A 450 -2.32 4.69 43.23
CA GLU A 450 -2.85 3.34 43.39
C GLU A 450 -3.62 3.22 44.72
N ILE A 451 -4.79 2.58 44.66
CA ILE A 451 -5.59 2.25 45.84
C ILE A 451 -5.14 0.86 46.31
N ILE A 452 -4.44 0.83 47.43
CA ILE A 452 -4.01 -0.42 48.05
C ILE A 452 -5.19 -1.02 48.81
N HIS A 453 -5.60 -2.23 48.41
CA HIS A 453 -6.62 -2.99 49.12
C HIS A 453 -5.96 -3.81 50.22
N GLU A 454 -6.16 -3.43 51.48
CA GLU A 454 -5.78 -4.28 52.61
C GLU A 454 -6.70 -5.51 52.65
N ARG A 455 -6.12 -6.71 52.53
CA ARG A 455 -6.81 -7.93 52.95
C ARG A 455 -6.09 -8.49 54.15
N ASN A 456 -6.87 -8.76 55.20
CA ASN A 456 -6.44 -9.63 56.29
C ASN A 456 -5.92 -10.92 55.65
N GLU A 457 -4.63 -11.23 55.87
CA GLU A 457 -4.12 -12.57 55.66
C GLU A 457 -5.12 -13.52 56.33
N LEU A 458 -5.79 -14.36 55.55
CA LEU A 458 -6.27 -15.62 56.07
C LEU A 458 -5.01 -16.41 56.41
N ARG A 459 -4.43 -16.07 57.57
CA ARG A 459 -3.51 -16.91 58.30
C ARG A 459 -4.14 -18.27 58.40
N ASN A 460 -3.38 -19.27 57.96
CA ASN A 460 -3.39 -20.64 58.42
C ASN A 460 -4.44 -20.90 59.50
N ASN A 461 -5.48 -21.65 59.17
CA ASN A 461 -6.12 -22.54 60.14
C ASN A 461 -6.86 -23.66 59.39
N ASN A 462 -6.21 -24.83 59.46
CA ASN A 462 -6.64 -26.21 59.19
C ASN A 462 -6.62 -26.71 57.74
#